data_AF-A0A090WV81-F1
#
_entry.id   AF-A0A090WV81-F1
#
_cell.length_a   1.000
_cell.length_b   1.000
_cell.length_c   1.000
_cell.angle_alpha   90.00
_cell.angle_beta   90.00
_cell.angle_gamma   90.00
#
_symmetry.space_group_name_H-M   'P 1'
#
loop_
_entity.id
_entity.type
_entity.pdbx_description
1 polymer ?
#
loop_
_entity_poly.entity_id
_entity_poly.type
_entity_poly.pdbx_seq_one_letter_code
_entity_poly.pdbx_strand_id
1 'polypeptide(L)'
;MNKALLIAIVTSVIIYGLGLAYLYYSNESYEQEFALYDVNKNGVIDKEELTLESQNITAQGAKRKTIKEGAIVLIPFSLFIGAFAFAVTFLFAKIKTINDNEIIKSKSKRA
;
A
#
# COMPACT_ATOMS: atom_id res chain seq x y z
N MET A 1 -6.30 25.03 -3.47
CA MET A 1 -5.75 23.81 -4.11
C MET A 1 -6.87 23.07 -4.84
N ASN A 2 -6.62 22.49 -6.02
CA ASN A 2 -7.62 21.69 -6.73
C ASN A 2 -8.08 20.52 -5.82
N LYS A 3 -9.40 20.30 -5.67
CA LYS A 3 -9.95 19.23 -4.84
C LYS A 3 -9.42 17.85 -5.24
N ALA A 4 -9.25 17.61 -6.54
CA ALA A 4 -8.67 16.36 -7.04
C ALA A 4 -7.21 16.18 -6.60
N LEU A 5 -6.42 17.27 -6.63
CA LEU A 5 -5.03 17.25 -6.18
C LEU A 5 -4.91 17.03 -4.67
N LEU A 6 -5.81 17.64 -3.87
CA LEU A 6 -5.88 17.40 -2.44
C LEU A 6 -6.15 15.91 -2.13
N ILE A 7 -7.15 15.32 -2.79
CA ILE A 7 -7.49 13.90 -2.64
C ILE A 7 -6.29 13.02 -2.99
N ALA A 8 -5.61 13.29 -4.10
CA ALA A 8 -4.43 12.55 -4.53
C ALA A 8 -3.29 12.54 -3.48
N ILE A 9 -2.99 13.71 -2.90
CA ILE A 9 -1.95 13.86 -1.89
C ILE A 9 -2.35 13.11 -0.61
N VAL A 10 -3.57 13.33 -0.13
CA VAL A 10 -4.09 12.68 1.09
C VAL A 10 -4.10 11.16 0.93
N THR A 11 -4.58 10.65 -0.20
CA THR A 11 -4.58 9.22 -0.50
C THR A 11 -3.16 8.65 -0.55
N SER A 12 -2.20 9.33 -1.17
CA SER A 12 -0.80 8.89 -1.18
C SER A 12 -0.24 8.77 0.24
N VAL A 13 -0.45 9.78 1.09
CA VAL A 13 0.04 9.80 2.47
C VAL A 13 -0.59 8.68 3.30
N ILE A 14 -1.90 8.45 3.16
CA ILE A 14 -2.61 7.37 3.87
C ILE A 14 -2.09 6.01 3.45
N ILE A 15 -1.96 5.75 2.14
CA ILE A 15 -1.48 4.47 1.62
C ILE A 15 -0.03 4.22 2.05
N TYR A 16 0.80 5.26 2.04
CA TYR A 16 2.16 5.16 2.54
C TYR A 16 2.21 4.84 4.04
N GLY A 17 1.44 5.57 4.87
CA GLY A 17 1.39 5.33 6.31
C GLY A 17 0.88 3.94 6.67
N LEU A 18 -0.21 3.49 6.05
CA LEU A 18 -0.76 2.15 6.26
C LEU A 18 0.20 1.05 5.78
N GLY A 19 0.86 1.25 4.64
CA GLY A 19 1.84 0.29 4.15
C GLY A 19 3.09 0.21 5.02
N LEU A 20 3.54 1.32 5.63
CA LEU A 20 4.61 1.30 6.62
C LEU A 20 4.20 0.54 7.89
N ALA A 21 2.99 0.80 8.40
CA ALA A 21 2.47 0.08 9.57
C ALA A 21 2.39 -1.43 9.32
N TYR A 22 1.89 -1.82 8.14
CA TYR A 22 1.85 -3.23 7.73
C TYR A 22 3.24 -3.83 7.57
N LEU A 23 4.19 -3.09 6.99
CA LEU A 23 5.58 -3.55 6.82
C LEU A 23 6.25 -3.80 8.17
N TYR A 24 6.02 -2.92 9.15
CA TYR A 24 6.53 -3.08 10.51
C TYR A 24 5.92 -4.32 11.18
N TYR A 25 4.59 -4.39 11.22
CA TYR A 25 3.85 -5.52 11.80
C TYR A 25 4.28 -6.86 11.19
N SER A 26 4.39 -6.92 9.87
CA SER A 26 4.75 -8.14 9.17
C SER A 26 6.17 -8.61 9.50
N ASN A 27 7.13 -7.69 9.59
CA ASN A 27 8.51 -8.04 9.97
C ASN A 27 8.61 -8.47 11.43
N GLU A 28 7.91 -7.78 12.34
CA GLU A 28 7.87 -8.16 13.75
C GLU A 28 7.25 -9.56 13.94
N SER A 29 6.13 -9.84 13.28
CA SER A 29 5.51 -11.18 13.32
C SER A 29 6.44 -12.26 12.81
N TYR A 30 7.20 -11.98 11.75
CA TYR A 30 8.20 -12.91 11.22
C TYR A 30 9.36 -13.12 12.20
N GLU A 31 9.88 -12.07 12.83
CA GLU A 31 10.96 -12.19 13.82
C GLU A 31 10.52 -13.00 15.03
N GLN A 32 9.27 -12.83 15.49
CA GLN A 32 8.70 -13.64 16.56
C GLN A 32 8.62 -15.12 16.19
N GLU A 33 8.13 -15.44 14.99
CA GLU A 33 8.09 -16.83 14.50
C GLU A 33 9.48 -17.41 14.31
N PHE A 34 10.42 -16.64 13.75
CA PHE A 34 11.81 -17.05 13.56
C PHE A 34 12.48 -17.38 14.90
N ALA A 35 12.26 -16.55 15.93
CA ALA A 35 12.83 -16.74 17.26
C ALA A 35 12.29 -17.98 18.00
N LEU A 36 11.18 -18.57 17.56
CA LEU A 36 10.69 -19.85 18.10
C LEU A 36 11.52 -21.04 17.61
N TYR A 37 12.12 -20.92 16.42
CA TYR A 37 12.89 -21.99 15.78
C TYR A 37 14.40 -21.83 15.96
N ASP A 38 14.92 -20.59 16.03
CA ASP A 38 16.31 -20.28 16.37
C ASP A 38 16.53 -20.44 17.89
N VAL A 39 16.55 -21.69 18.37
CA VAL A 39 16.65 -22.08 19.78
C VAL A 39 17.99 -21.64 20.37
N ASN A 40 19.06 -21.77 19.60
CA ASN A 40 20.41 -21.41 20.01
C ASN A 40 20.71 -19.89 19.87
N LYS A 41 19.80 -19.12 19.24
CA LYS A 41 19.85 -17.67 19.07
C LYS A 41 21.06 -17.19 18.28
N ASN A 42 21.51 -17.98 17.32
CA ASN A 42 22.66 -17.64 16.47
C ASN A 42 22.26 -16.80 15.24
N GLY A 43 20.96 -16.55 15.05
CA GLY A 43 20.40 -15.78 13.93
C GLY A 43 20.18 -16.61 12.66
N VAL A 44 20.30 -17.93 12.73
CA VAL A 44 20.18 -18.87 11.60
C VAL A 44 19.55 -20.18 12.07
N ILE A 45 18.44 -20.57 11.44
CA ILE A 45 17.88 -21.90 11.63
C ILE A 45 18.74 -22.91 10.86
N ASP A 46 19.53 -23.68 11.60
CA ASP A 46 20.48 -24.65 11.05
C ASP A 46 19.87 -26.06 10.94
N LYS A 47 20.70 -27.06 10.59
CA LYS A 47 20.25 -28.45 10.39
C LYS A 47 19.74 -29.11 11.67
N GLU A 48 20.16 -28.62 12.83
CA GLU A 48 19.77 -29.14 14.14
C GLU A 48 18.41 -28.58 14.57
N GLU A 49 18.06 -27.39 14.06
CA GLU A 49 16.80 -26.68 14.27
C GLU A 49 15.80 -26.84 13.10
N LEU A 50 16.17 -27.61 12.07
CA LEU A 50 15.41 -27.76 10.84
C LEU A 50 14.21 -28.71 11.02
N THR A 51 13.01 -28.13 11.02
CA THR A 51 11.73 -28.85 10.95
C THR A 51 11.03 -28.52 9.63
N LEU A 52 9.93 -29.22 9.31
CA LEU A 52 9.15 -28.92 8.10
C LEU A 52 8.55 -27.50 8.15
N GLU A 53 8.18 -27.04 9.35
CA GLU A 53 7.63 -25.69 9.57
C GLU A 53 8.73 -24.62 9.49
N SER A 54 9.91 -24.88 10.05
CA SER A 54 11.01 -23.92 10.01
C SER A 54 11.56 -23.70 8.60
N GLN A 55 11.50 -24.71 7.71
CA GLN A 55 11.82 -24.53 6.28
C GLN A 55 10.96 -23.47 5.60
N ASN A 56 9.66 -23.40 5.95
CA ASN A 56 8.76 -22.38 5.40
C ASN A 56 9.14 -20.99 5.91
N ILE A 57 9.55 -20.86 7.17
CA ILE A 57 10.03 -19.60 7.75
C ILE A 57 11.33 -19.16 7.07
N THR A 58 12.31 -20.05 6.93
CA THR A 58 13.58 -19.73 6.25
C THR A 58 13.36 -19.32 4.80
N ALA A 59 12.48 -20.02 4.07
CA ALA A 59 12.12 -19.68 2.69
C ALA A 59 11.40 -18.32 2.58
N GLN A 60 10.60 -17.95 3.58
CA GLN A 60 10.02 -16.61 3.67
C GLN A 60 11.12 -15.58 3.93
N GLY A 61 12.01 -15.80 4.90
CA GLY A 61 13.13 -14.91 5.21
C GLY A 61 13.97 -14.53 4.00
N ALA A 62 14.28 -15.50 3.13
CA ALA A 62 15.04 -15.26 1.89
C ALA A 62 14.35 -14.32 0.90
N LYS A 63 13.02 -14.22 0.95
CA LYS A 63 12.21 -13.34 0.07
C LYS A 63 11.83 -12.01 0.73
N ARG A 64 11.96 -11.90 2.05
CA ARG A 64 11.56 -10.72 2.80
C ARG A 64 12.54 -9.58 2.58
N LYS A 65 11.99 -8.39 2.36
CA LYS A 65 12.75 -7.14 2.31
C LYS A 65 12.85 -6.57 3.71
N THR A 66 13.99 -5.94 3.98
CA THR A 66 14.15 -5.15 5.21
C THR A 66 13.12 -4.03 5.25
N ILE A 67 12.79 -3.56 6.47
CA ILE A 67 11.87 -2.42 6.65
C ILE A 67 12.33 -1.20 5.84
N LYS A 68 13.65 -0.96 5.77
CA LYS A 68 14.23 0.16 5.02
C LYS A 68 13.99 0.03 3.52
N GLU A 69 14.25 -1.15 2.95
CA GLU A 69 14.01 -1.40 1.53
C GLU A 69 12.53 -1.37 1.18
N GLY A 70 11.68 -1.97 2.02
CA GLY A 70 10.23 -1.96 1.82
C GLY A 70 9.66 -0.55 1.86
N ALA A 71 10.13 0.30 2.79
CA ALA A 71 9.74 1.70 2.86
C ALA A 71 10.08 2.48 1.58
N ILE A 72 11.27 2.26 1.01
CA ILE A 72 11.69 2.90 -0.24
C ILE A 72 10.79 2.47 -1.41
N VAL A 73 10.45 1.19 -1.51
CA VAL A 73 9.55 0.66 -2.55
C VAL A 73 8.12 1.21 -2.39
N LEU A 74 7.70 1.50 -1.16
CA LEU A 74 6.37 2.02 -0.86
C LEU A 74 6.17 3.46 -1.36
N ILE A 75 7.25 4.25 -1.53
CA ILE A 75 7.18 5.63 -2.02
C ILE A 75 6.57 5.69 -3.43
N PRO A 76 7.15 5.08 -4.48
CA PRO A 76 6.57 5.13 -5.83
C PRO A 76 5.19 4.45 -5.89
N PHE A 77 4.96 3.40 -5.10
CA PHE A 77 3.67 2.73 -5.07
C PHE A 77 2.54 3.62 -4.53
N SER A 78 2.78 4.30 -3.40
CA SER A 78 1.79 5.19 -2.80
C SER A 78 1.47 6.40 -3.69
N LEU A 79 2.48 6.96 -4.36
CA LEU A 79 2.30 8.02 -5.36
C LEU A 79 1.50 7.55 -6.57
N PHE A 80 1.71 6.33 -7.05
CA PHE A 80 0.93 5.74 -8.14
C PHE A 80 -0.55 5.63 -7.76
N ILE A 81 -0.87 5.13 -6.56
CA ILE A 81 -2.25 5.05 -6.07
C ILE A 81 -2.87 6.46 -5.93
N GLY A 82 -2.10 7.45 -5.46
CA GLY A 82 -2.53 8.84 -5.42
C GLY A 82 -2.86 9.41 -6.81
N ALA A 83 -1.99 9.16 -7.80
CA ALA A 83 -2.21 9.58 -9.19
C ALA A 83 -3.45 8.90 -9.80
N PHE A 84 -3.68 7.63 -9.47
CA PHE A 84 -4.90 6.93 -9.86
C PHE A 84 -6.16 7.59 -9.24
N ALA A 85 -6.14 7.88 -7.94
CA ALA A 85 -7.23 8.59 -7.27
C ALA A 85 -7.48 9.99 -7.85
N PHE A 86 -6.42 10.70 -8.25
CA PHE A 86 -6.52 11.96 -8.98
C PHE A 86 -7.30 11.79 -10.28
N ALA A 87 -6.89 10.84 -11.12
CA ALA A 87 -7.49 10.60 -12.43
C ALA A 87 -8.98 10.27 -12.31
N VAL A 88 -9.33 9.37 -11.38
CA VAL A 88 -10.72 9.00 -11.09
C VAL A 88 -11.52 10.21 -10.64
N THR A 89 -11.03 10.97 -9.67
CA THR A 89 -11.73 12.17 -9.15
C THR A 89 -11.94 13.21 -10.24
N PHE A 90 -10.92 13.43 -11.09
CA PHE A 90 -11.00 14.37 -12.20
C PHE A 90 -12.05 13.94 -13.23
N LEU A 91 -12.10 12.66 -13.59
CA LEU A 91 -13.10 12.12 -14.51
C LEU A 91 -14.52 12.28 -13.96
N PHE A 92 -14.76 11.94 -12.70
CA PHE A 92 -16.08 12.13 -12.06
C PHE A 92 -16.49 13.60 -12.01
N ALA A 93 -15.57 14.51 -11.72
CA ALA A 93 -15.84 15.95 -11.76
C ALA A 93 -16.26 16.39 -13.18
N LYS A 94 -15.55 15.91 -14.22
CA LYS A 94 -15.85 16.23 -15.61
C LYS A 94 -17.21 15.67 -16.07
N ILE A 95 -17.51 14.41 -15.72
CA ILE A 95 -18.82 13.78 -16.00
C ILE A 95 -19.95 14.61 -15.38
N LYS A 96 -19.78 15.02 -14.12
CA LYS A 96 -20.76 15.85 -13.42
C LYS A 96 -20.99 17.18 -14.15
N THR A 97 -19.93 17.89 -14.53
CA THR A 97 -20.04 19.16 -15.26
C THR A 97 -20.78 19.02 -16.59
N ILE A 98 -20.53 17.93 -17.33
CA ILE A 98 -21.24 17.66 -18.60
C ILE A 98 -22.73 17.47 -18.33
N ASN A 99 -23.09 16.62 -17.37
CA ASN A 99 -24.48 16.34 -17.00
C ASN A 99 -25.23 17.60 -16.54
N ASP A 100 -24.60 18.41 -15.68
CA ASP A 100 -25.18 19.66 -15.17
C ASP A 100 -25.47 20.64 -16.33
N ASN A 101 -24.56 20.73 -17.31
CA ASN A 101 -24.71 21.60 -18.49
C ASN A 101 -25.82 21.11 -19.45
N GLU A 102 -25.98 19.80 -19.64
CA GLU A 102 -27.07 19.23 -20.44
C GLU A 102 -28.44 19.53 -19.82
N ILE A 103 -28.55 19.42 -18.50
CA ILE A 103 -29.78 19.77 -17.76
C ILE A 103 -30.14 21.24 -17.97
N ILE A 104 -29.18 22.16 -17.84
CA ILE A 104 -29.41 23.59 -18.03
C ILE A 104 -29.89 23.89 -19.46
N LYS A 105 -29.23 23.32 -20.48
CA LYS A 105 -29.61 23.49 -21.88
C LYS A 105 -31.02 22.97 -22.17
N SER A 106 -31.42 21.86 -21.54
CA SER A 106 -32.76 21.31 -21.69
C SER A 106 -33.85 22.22 -21.09
N LYS A 107 -33.56 22.86 -19.95
CA LYS A 107 -34.48 23.81 -19.31
C LYS A 107 -34.63 25.10 -20.12
N SER A 108 -33.52 25.62 -20.64
CA SER A 108 -33.53 26.82 -21.49
C SER A 108 -34.30 26.64 -22.81
N LYS A 109 -34.41 25.43 -23.35
CA LYS A 109 -35.22 25.15 -24.57
C LYS A 109 -36.73 25.04 -24.30
N ARG A 110 -37.15 24.92 -23.05
CA ARG A 110 -38.56 24.77 -22.65
C ARG A 110 -39.18 26.08 -22.15
N ALA A 111 -38.37 27.12 -21.95
CA ALA A 111 -38.79 28.49 -21.66
C ALA A 111 -38.86 29.27 -22.98
#